data_AF-A0A517TZ05-F1
#
_entry.id   AF-A0A517TZ05-F1
#
_cell.length_a   1.000
_cell.length_b   1.000
_cell.length_c   1.000
_cell.angle_alpha   90.00
_cell.angle_beta   90.00
_cell.angle_gamma   90.00
#
_symmetry.space_group_name_H-M   'P 1'
#
loop_
_entity.id
_entity.type
_entity.pdbx_description
1 polymer ?
#
loop_
_entity_poly.entity_id
_entity_poly.type
_entity_poly.pdbx_seq_one_letter_code
_entity_poly.pdbx_strand_id
1 'polypeptide(L)' 'MTQSQLDQAVATATGDSRRTVSRLGFSLVDLADPAHEPLPCLPLRFLDWDRVSRRRYRRVAVH' A
#
# COMPACT_ATOMS: atom_id res chain seq x y z
N MET A 1 4.96 19.98 8.63
CA MET A 1 5.56 19.71 7.30
C MET A 1 4.62 20.24 6.24
N THR A 2 5.12 20.89 5.19
CA THR A 2 4.28 21.35 4.08
C THR A 2 4.05 20.23 3.07
N GLN A 3 3.02 20.33 2.22
CA GLN A 3 2.77 19.33 1.17
C GLN A 3 3.98 19.14 0.24
N SER A 4 4.66 20.24 -0.12
CA SER A 4 5.86 20.21 -0.96
C SER A 4 7.03 19.42 -0.33
N GLN A 5 7.16 19.49 1.00
CA GLN A 5 8.15 18.73 1.76
C GLN A 5 7.77 17.24 1.83
N LEU A 6 6.49 16.92 2.01
CA LEU A 6 5.98 15.55 1.97
C LEU A 6 6.23 14.92 0.60
N ASP A 7 5.86 15.61 -0.47
CA ASP A 7 6.03 15.13 -1.84
C ASP A 7 7.50 14.85 -2.16
N GLN A 8 8.41 15.70 -1.68
CA GLN A 8 9.85 15.51 -1.83
C GLN A 8 10.35 14.29 -1.03
N ALA A 9 9.89 14.12 0.21
CA ALA A 9 10.30 13.01 1.07
C ALA A 9 9.86 11.66 0.48
N VAL A 10 8.60 11.56 0.03
CA VAL A 10 8.06 10.35 -0.61
C VAL A 10 8.81 10.05 -1.91
N ALA A 11 9.01 11.05 -2.77
CA ALA A 11 9.78 10.89 -4.02
C ALA A 11 11.20 10.37 -3.76
N THR A 12 11.85 10.86 -2.69
CA THR A 12 13.20 10.45 -2.32
C THR A 12 13.22 9.01 -1.81
N ALA A 13 12.20 8.58 -1.08
CA ALA A 13 12.11 7.24 -0.52
C ALA A 13 11.72 6.17 -1.56
N THR A 14 10.88 6.50 -2.55
CA THR A 14 10.39 5.54 -3.55
C THR A 14 11.16 5.57 -4.87
N GLY A 15 11.90 6.65 -5.14
CA GLY A 15 12.51 6.90 -6.44
C GLY A 15 11.54 7.44 -7.50
N ASP A 16 10.29 7.73 -7.12
CA ASP A 16 9.31 8.35 -8.02
C ASP A 16 9.58 9.85 -8.24
N SER A 17 9.02 10.40 -9.32
CA SER A 17 9.05 11.84 -9.54
C SER A 17 8.08 12.57 -8.58
N ARG A 18 8.43 13.80 -8.16
CA ARG A 18 7.52 14.64 -7.36
C ARG A 18 6.16 14.86 -8.01
N ARG A 19 6.12 14.96 -9.35
CA ARG A 19 4.87 15.11 -10.10
C ARG A 19 3.99 13.85 -9.97
N THR A 20 4.61 12.67 -10.00
CA THR A 20 3.92 11.39 -9.76
C THR A 20 3.35 11.35 -8.35
N VAL A 21 4.17 11.64 -7.35
CA VAL A 21 3.78 11.63 -5.93
C VAL A 21 2.65 12.63 -5.65
N SER A 22 2.76 13.86 -6.15
CA SER A 22 1.73 14.89 -6.01
C SER A 22 0.40 14.45 -6.64
N ARG A 23 0.45 13.77 -7.79
CA ARG A 23 -0.75 13.20 -8.44
C ARG A 23 -1.38 12.07 -7.63
N LEU A 24 -0.59 11.31 -6.87
CA LEU A 24 -1.08 10.24 -5.99
C LEU A 24 -1.76 10.78 -4.72
N GLY A 25 -1.48 12.03 -4.33
CA GLY A 25 -2.22 12.70 -3.26
C GLY A 25 -1.88 12.20 -1.86
N PHE A 26 -0.61 11.87 -1.59
CA PHE A 26 -0.19 11.51 -0.24
C PHE A 26 -0.48 12.63 0.75
N SER A 27 -0.99 12.26 1.92
CA SER A 27 -1.27 13.16 3.03
C SER A 27 -0.76 12.54 4.33
N LEU A 28 -0.39 13.39 5.29
CA LEU A 28 -0.16 12.93 6.65
C LEU A 28 -1.50 12.71 7.35
N VAL A 29 -1.63 11.58 8.03
CA VAL A 29 -2.79 11.30 8.87
C VAL A 29 -2.70 12.17 10.13
N ASP A 30 -3.75 12.95 10.38
CA ASP A 30 -3.97 13.57 11.69
C ASP A 30 -4.77 12.60 12.56
N LEU A 31 -4.15 12.10 13.63
CA LEU A 31 -4.77 11.15 14.54
C LEU A 31 -5.80 11.80 15.48
N ALA A 32 -5.83 13.13 15.55
CA ALA A 32 -6.83 13.88 16.30
C ALA A 32 -8.05 14.27 15.44
N ASP A 33 -7.99 14.08 14.12
CA ASP A 33 -9.09 14.40 13.21
C ASP A 33 -10.17 13.30 13.27
N PRO A 34 -11.37 13.59 13.81
CA PRO A 34 -12.45 12.62 13.89
C PRO A 34 -13.07 12.25 12.54
N ALA A 35 -12.80 13.02 11.47
CA ALA A 35 -13.21 12.67 10.11
C ALA A 35 -12.30 11.61 9.47
N HIS A 36 -11.17 11.27 10.11
CA HIS A 36 -10.33 10.16 9.69
C HIS A 36 -10.98 8.85 10.14
N GLU A 37 -11.74 8.22 9.24
CA GLU A 37 -12.27 6.87 9.45
C GLU A 37 -11.08 5.92 9.73
N PRO A 38 -11.00 5.30 10.92
CA PRO A 38 -9.96 4.34 11.20
C PRO A 38 -10.05 3.22 10.16
N LEU A 39 -8.92 2.86 9.56
CA LEU A 39 -8.85 1.67 8.72
C LEU A 39 -9.50 0.50 9.48
N PRO A 40 -10.38 -0.28 8.83
CA PRO A 40 -11.04 -1.38 9.52
C PRO A 40 -9.94 -2.28 10.11
N CYS A 41 -10.02 -2.52 11.42
CA CYS A 41 -9.13 -3.41 12.16
C CYS A 41 -9.38 -4.86 11.71
N LEU A 42 -9.03 -5.17 10.46
CA LEU A 42 -9.15 -6.51 9.92
C LEU A 42 -8.06 -7.38 10.55
N PRO A 43 -8.40 -8.61 10.98
CA PRO A 43 -7.38 -9.54 11.45
C PRO A 43 -6.34 -9.73 10.34
N LEU A 44 -5.06 -9.60 10.68
CA LEU A 44 -3.96 -9.88 9.77
C LEU A 44 -4.08 -11.34 9.31
N ARG A 45 -4.39 -11.52 8.02
CA ARG A 45 -4.44 -12.85 7.39
C ARG A 45 -3.12 -13.10 6.69
N PHE A 46 -2.39 -14.11 7.16
CA PHE A 46 -1.20 -14.59 6.47
C PHE A 46 -1.61 -15.50 5.31
N LEU A 47 -1.07 -15.22 4.13
CA LEU A 47 -1.24 -16.06 2.95
C LEU A 47 0.02 -16.89 2.75
N ASP A 48 -0.12 -18.21 2.80
CA ASP A 48 0.92 -19.15 2.40
C ASP A 48 0.97 -19.22 0.87
N TRP A 49 1.95 -18.53 0.28
CA TRP A 49 2.18 -18.50 -1.17
C TRP A 49 2.53 -19.87 -1.74
N ASP A 50 3.21 -20.74 -0.99
CA ASP A 50 3.53 -22.10 -1.44
C ASP A 50 2.27 -22.95 -1.55
N ARG A 51 1.32 -22.78 -0.62
CA ARG A 51 0.02 -23.46 -0.69
C ARG A 51 -0.81 -22.98 -1.87
N VAL A 52 -0.81 -21.68 -2.16
CA VAL A 52 -1.53 -21.10 -3.32
C VAL A 52 -0.92 -21.61 -4.62
N SER A 53 0.40 -21.56 -4.74
CA SER A 53 1.14 -22.05 -5.91
C SER A 53 0.87 -23.53 -6.17
N ARG A 54 0.97 -24.38 -5.15
CA ARG A 54 0.65 -25.82 -5.28
C ARG A 54 -0.76 -26.08 -5.80
N ARG A 55 -1.76 -25.30 -5.38
CA ARG A 55 -3.14 -25.41 -5.88
C ARG A 55 -3.29 -24.93 -7.32
N ARG A 56 -2.57 -23.89 -7.73
CA ARG A 56 -2.57 -23.41 -9.12
C ARG A 56 -1.96 -24.46 -10.07
N TYR A 57 -0.80 -25.01 -9.73
CA TYR A 57 -0.11 -25.98 -10.60
C TYR A 57 -0.77 -27.37 -10.61
N ARG A 58 -1.46 -27.79 -9.54
CA ARG A 58 -2.26 -29.03 -9.55
C ARG A 58 -3.42 -29.02 -10.54
N ARG A 59 -3.93 -27.86 -10.94
CA ARG A 59 -4.97 -27.74 -11.97
C ARG A 59 -4.44 -27.81 -13.40
N VAL A 60 -3.13 -27.64 -13.59
CA VAL A 60 -2.49 -27.66 -14.92
C VAL A 60 -1.93 -29.03 -15.26
N ALA A 61 -1.67 -29.87 -14.26
CA ALA A 61 -1.25 -31.26 -14.43
C ALA A 61 -2.45 -32.21 -14.56
N VAL A 62 -3.30 -32.01 -15.57
CA VAL A 62 -4.20 -33.04 -16.11
C VAL A 62 -4.14 -32.93 -17.63
N HIS A 63 -3.19 -33.66 -18.21
CA HIS A 63 -3.19 -34.13 -19.60
C HIS A 63 -2.43 -35.46 -19.65
#